data_AF-A0A832FUB2-F1
#
_entry.id   AF-A0A832FUB2-F1
#
_cell.length_a   1.000
_cell.length_b   1.000
_cell.length_c   1.000
_cell.angle_alpha   90.00
_cell.angle_beta   90.00
_cell.angle_gamma   90.00
#
_symmetry.space_group_name_H-M   'P 1'
#
loop_
_entity.id
_entity.type
_entity.pdbx_description
1 polymer ?
#
loop_
_entity_poly.entity_id
_entity_poly.type
_entity_poly.pdbx_seq_one_letter_code
_entity_poly.pdbx_strand_id
1 'polypeptide(L)'
;MKQALCPAYVWVAAVASLVVAGAARGSDPARAFAPLAAEYAQAIRPLLARYCTECHATADPAGELDLEQFARLEDVRRSVRTWEKVAEMLELGQMPPEDAPQPNAAETKLLREWVERYLHAEAAAAAGDPGRVVLRRLSNVELDRTVRDLTGVDLRPTREFPEDAAAGEGFTNSGEALVMSPALFSKYLDAARDIAAHAVLLPDGLRFSAATTREDWTNEILAELREIYGHYTVEEGRLPLERYLHVLLSTLPQGEAEIQGLADQHGLSARYLQTLWELLAGEQPRLPLVESLRLRFRQFVQQASVQTGKQPTEVQVAALLQEIRLWQQELWRYNTVGHFKTWQEPRDPLLDGQRLSLTIPADASGPNVVVRLWAGTAGDDGEGDLVLWRAARFEAPGRPTLLARDLPRLVHLLQALRATALSRTSDYLALAAACQQ
;
A
#
# COMPACT_ATOMS: atom_id res chain seq x y z
N MET A 1 4.48 51.08 42.03
CA MET A 1 5.93 51.39 42.05
C MET A 1 6.60 50.67 40.90
N LYS A 2 7.21 51.44 39.99
CA LYS A 2 8.41 51.19 39.14
C LYS A 2 8.57 49.81 38.48
N GLN A 3 8.47 49.76 37.14
CA GLN A 3 9.59 49.56 36.17
C GLN A 3 10.09 48.09 36.12
N ALA A 4 10.36 47.44 34.99
CA ALA A 4 10.77 47.90 33.67
C ALA A 4 10.46 46.84 32.59
N LEU A 5 10.21 47.34 31.37
CA LEU A 5 10.31 46.63 30.11
C LEU A 5 11.78 46.33 29.78
N CYS A 6 12.05 45.16 29.18
CA CYS A 6 13.21 44.98 28.29
C CYS A 6 12.93 43.82 27.30
N PRO A 7 12.97 44.06 25.97
CA PRO A 7 12.88 43.00 24.97
C PRO A 7 14.27 42.41 24.69
N ALA A 8 14.38 41.09 24.66
CA ALA A 8 15.59 40.40 24.26
C ALA A 8 15.81 40.53 22.74
N TYR A 9 17.02 40.97 22.41
CA TYR A 9 17.53 41.22 21.07
C TYR A 9 17.51 39.96 20.18
N VAL A 10 16.94 40.10 18.99
CA VAL A 10 17.15 39.18 17.86
C VAL A 10 18.58 39.35 17.35
N TRP A 11 19.42 38.34 17.54
CA TRP A 11 20.73 38.25 16.90
C TRP A 11 20.54 37.81 15.45
N VAL A 12 20.57 38.77 14.52
CA VAL A 12 20.81 38.48 13.10
C VAL A 12 22.30 38.22 12.94
N ALA A 13 22.70 36.95 12.93
CA ALA A 13 24.04 36.54 12.54
C ALA A 13 24.19 36.73 11.02
N ALA A 14 24.82 37.84 10.62
CA ALA A 14 25.27 38.04 9.25
C ALA A 14 26.47 37.10 8.99
N VAL A 15 26.21 35.93 8.40
CA VAL A 15 27.26 35.07 7.85
C VAL A 15 27.71 35.73 6.55
N ALA A 16 28.77 36.54 6.63
CA ALA A 16 29.50 37.00 5.47
C ALA A 16 30.29 35.81 4.90
N SER A 17 29.66 35.07 3.98
CA SER A 17 30.35 34.07 3.16
C SER A 17 31.38 34.77 2.28
N LEU A 18 32.63 34.72 2.71
CA LEU A 18 33.79 35.09 1.93
C LEU A 18 33.92 34.07 0.78
N VAL A 19 33.25 34.33 -0.35
CA VAL A 19 33.50 33.62 -1.60
C VAL A 19 34.87 34.07 -2.08
N VAL A 20 35.91 33.37 -1.63
CA VAL A 20 37.20 33.38 -2.30
C VAL A 20 36.98 32.66 -3.63
N ALA A 21 36.62 33.43 -4.65
CA ALA A 21 36.75 33.01 -6.03
C ALA A 21 38.24 32.82 -6.30
N GLY A 22 38.77 31.67 -5.91
CA GLY A 22 40.00 31.13 -6.45
C GLY A 22 39.76 30.88 -7.93
N ALA A 23 39.96 31.91 -8.74
CA ALA A 23 40.18 31.74 -10.15
C ALA A 23 41.42 30.85 -10.28
N ALA A 24 41.20 29.54 -10.36
CA ALA A 24 42.12 28.64 -11.01
C ALA A 24 42.37 29.27 -12.37
N ARG A 25 43.53 29.93 -12.52
CA ARG A 25 44.05 30.31 -13.82
C ARG A 25 44.30 28.98 -14.51
N GLY A 26 43.28 28.44 -15.17
CA GLY A 26 43.47 27.46 -16.23
C GLY A 26 44.50 28.09 -17.15
N SER A 27 45.69 27.51 -17.20
CA SER A 27 46.69 27.84 -18.20
C SER A 27 46.00 27.68 -19.55
N ASP A 28 45.71 28.79 -20.21
CA ASP A 28 45.17 28.77 -21.56
C ASP A 28 46.04 27.83 -22.40
N PRO A 29 45.50 26.71 -22.93
CA PRO A 29 46.28 25.73 -23.67
C PRO A 29 46.99 26.40 -24.86
N ALA A 30 46.42 27.47 -25.44
CA ALA A 30 47.07 28.24 -26.50
C ALA A 30 48.40 28.88 -26.06
N ARG A 31 48.56 29.18 -24.76
CA ARG A 31 49.78 29.76 -24.18
C ARG A 31 50.89 28.73 -23.94
N ALA A 32 50.54 27.44 -23.85
CA ALA A 32 51.48 26.34 -23.69
C ALA A 32 52.12 25.91 -25.03
N PHE A 33 51.41 26.04 -26.15
CA PHE A 33 51.90 25.61 -27.47
C PHE A 33 52.80 26.63 -28.18
N ALA A 34 52.73 27.92 -27.85
CA ALA A 34 53.58 28.95 -28.46
C ALA A 34 55.10 28.68 -28.30
N PRO A 35 55.63 28.34 -27.10
CA PRO A 35 57.05 27.98 -26.97
C PRO A 35 57.39 26.67 -27.69
N LEU A 36 56.49 25.66 -27.65
CA LEU A 36 56.69 24.39 -28.36
C LEU A 36 56.76 24.58 -29.88
N ALA A 37 55.95 25.47 -30.44
CA ALA A 37 55.93 25.76 -31.87
C ALA A 37 57.20 26.47 -32.34
N ALA A 38 57.69 27.43 -31.54
CA ALA A 38 58.93 28.12 -31.81
C ALA A 38 60.13 27.16 -31.76
N GLU A 39 60.20 26.33 -30.73
CA GLU A 39 61.25 25.31 -30.57
C GLU A 39 61.17 24.23 -31.66
N TYR A 40 59.95 23.85 -32.09
CA TYR A 40 59.75 22.93 -33.19
C TYR A 40 60.37 23.45 -34.49
N ALA A 41 60.04 24.69 -34.85
CA ALA A 41 60.50 25.29 -36.10
C ALA A 41 62.02 25.57 -36.10
N GLN A 42 62.58 25.95 -34.95
CA GLN A 42 63.98 26.39 -34.84
C GLN A 42 64.96 25.25 -34.58
N ALA A 43 64.56 24.23 -33.81
CA ALA A 43 65.48 23.21 -33.32
C ALA A 43 65.08 21.79 -33.73
N ILE A 44 63.80 21.42 -33.62
CA ILE A 44 63.36 20.03 -33.81
C ILE A 44 63.23 19.67 -35.28
N ARG A 45 62.55 20.49 -36.08
CA ARG A 45 62.34 20.22 -37.51
C ARG A 45 63.67 20.10 -38.29
N PRO A 46 64.70 20.94 -38.04
CA PRO A 46 66.02 20.73 -38.63
C PRO A 46 66.68 19.41 -38.22
N LEU A 47 66.50 18.96 -36.98
CA LEU A 47 67.03 17.67 -36.51
C LEU A 47 66.31 16.50 -37.19
N LEU A 48 64.99 16.56 -37.34
CA LEU A 48 64.22 15.55 -38.09
C LEU A 48 64.65 15.50 -39.56
N ALA A 49 64.85 16.67 -40.18
CA ALA A 49 65.32 16.77 -41.56
C ALA A 49 66.76 16.24 -41.75
N ARG A 50 67.56 16.23 -40.69
CA ARG A 50 68.95 15.75 -40.73
C ARG A 50 69.08 14.25 -40.46
N TYR A 51 68.24 13.72 -39.59
CA TYR A 51 68.42 12.38 -39.02
C TYR A 51 67.30 11.40 -39.35
N CYS A 52 66.12 11.88 -39.81
CA CYS A 52 64.93 11.03 -39.95
C CYS A 52 64.37 11.03 -41.38
N THR A 53 64.44 12.14 -42.12
CA THR A 53 63.83 12.25 -43.46
C THR A 53 64.63 11.56 -44.57
N GLU A 54 65.78 10.95 -44.29
CA GLU A 54 66.44 10.08 -45.27
C GLU A 54 65.62 8.79 -45.49
N CYS A 55 64.95 8.29 -44.46
CA CYS A 55 64.14 7.06 -44.51
C CYS A 55 62.64 7.29 -44.23
N HIS A 56 62.24 8.45 -43.71
CA HIS A 56 60.84 8.76 -43.37
C HIS A 56 60.37 10.04 -44.10
N ALA A 57 60.51 10.05 -45.42
CA ALA A 57 60.09 11.16 -46.28
C ALA A 57 58.92 10.79 -47.19
N THR A 58 58.29 11.77 -47.84
CA THR A 58 57.19 11.50 -48.79
C THR A 58 57.65 10.60 -49.94
N ALA A 59 58.92 10.73 -50.36
CA ALA A 59 59.50 9.92 -51.43
C ALA A 59 59.84 8.48 -51.02
N ASP A 60 60.13 8.25 -49.73
CA ASP A 60 60.46 6.93 -49.16
C ASP A 60 59.97 6.86 -47.69
N PRO A 61 58.71 6.47 -47.46
CA PRO A 61 58.11 6.46 -46.12
C PRO A 61 58.31 5.10 -45.44
N ALA A 62 59.54 4.81 -44.98
CA ALA A 62 59.80 3.57 -44.26
C ALA A 62 58.87 3.45 -43.04
N GLY A 63 58.33 2.24 -42.83
CA GLY A 63 57.37 2.00 -41.74
C GLY A 63 56.05 2.79 -41.88
N GLU A 64 55.68 3.19 -43.09
CA GLU A 64 54.48 4.00 -43.39
C GLU A 64 54.49 5.38 -42.70
N LEU A 65 55.68 5.88 -42.35
CA LEU A 65 55.87 7.15 -41.67
C LEU A 65 56.49 8.19 -42.62
N ASP A 66 55.74 9.24 -42.89
CA ASP A 66 56.21 10.45 -43.56
C ASP A 66 56.32 11.58 -42.51
N LEU A 67 57.55 12.06 -42.28
CA LEU A 67 57.82 13.17 -41.37
C LEU A 67 57.82 14.53 -42.06
N GLU A 68 57.85 14.59 -43.40
CA GLU A 68 57.84 15.85 -44.17
C GLU A 68 56.47 16.54 -44.12
N GLN A 69 55.39 15.76 -43.94
CA GLN A 69 54.04 16.30 -43.76
C GLN A 69 53.89 17.16 -42.49
N PHE A 70 54.79 17.01 -41.51
CA PHE A 70 54.77 17.80 -40.28
C PHE A 70 55.53 19.11 -40.47
N ALA A 71 55.01 19.99 -41.33
CA ALA A 71 55.68 21.25 -41.64
C ALA A 71 55.61 22.25 -40.47
N ARG A 72 54.55 22.17 -39.66
CA ARG A 72 54.29 23.06 -38.52
C ARG A 72 53.81 22.26 -37.31
N LEU A 73 53.83 22.89 -36.14
CA LEU A 73 53.31 22.26 -34.92
C LEU A 73 51.83 21.84 -35.12
N GLU A 74 51.02 22.63 -35.81
CA GLU A 74 49.61 22.28 -36.06
C GLU A 74 49.43 20.94 -36.78
N ASP A 75 50.38 20.55 -37.62
CA ASP A 75 50.37 19.27 -38.32
C ASP A 75 50.73 18.13 -37.36
N VAL A 76 51.71 18.35 -36.46
CA VAL A 76 52.06 17.45 -35.35
C VAL A 76 50.84 17.19 -34.47
N ARG A 77 50.14 18.26 -34.07
CA ARG A 77 48.94 18.25 -33.21
C ARG A 77 47.80 17.41 -33.77
N ARG A 78 47.68 17.30 -35.11
CA ARG A 78 46.66 16.49 -35.77
C ARG A 78 46.96 14.99 -35.75
N SER A 79 48.17 14.60 -35.39
CA SER A 79 48.67 13.22 -35.51
C SER A 79 49.34 12.75 -34.22
N VAL A 80 48.74 13.02 -33.05
CA VAL A 80 49.28 12.67 -31.72
C VAL A 80 49.75 11.20 -31.64
N ARG A 81 48.95 10.24 -32.14
CA ARG A 81 49.32 8.80 -32.17
C ARG A 81 50.60 8.49 -32.92
N THR A 82 50.90 9.24 -33.98
CA THR A 82 52.16 9.09 -34.72
C THR A 82 53.34 9.53 -33.85
N TRP A 83 53.17 10.61 -33.10
CA TRP A 83 54.20 11.16 -32.22
C TRP A 83 54.39 10.36 -30.93
N GLU A 84 53.37 9.64 -30.45
CA GLU A 84 53.51 8.61 -29.41
C GLU A 84 54.47 7.49 -29.88
N LYS A 85 54.32 7.00 -31.11
CA LYS A 85 55.24 6.01 -31.70
C LYS A 85 56.65 6.57 -31.88
N VAL A 86 56.78 7.83 -32.33
CA VAL A 86 58.09 8.49 -32.43
C VAL A 86 58.75 8.59 -31.06
N ALA A 87 57.99 8.95 -30.01
CA ALA A 87 58.49 8.98 -28.64
C ALA A 87 59.02 7.60 -28.20
N GLU A 88 58.23 6.54 -28.45
CA GLU A 88 58.60 5.16 -28.13
C GLU A 88 59.88 4.73 -28.86
N MET A 89 59.99 4.99 -30.18
CA MET A 89 61.18 4.62 -30.97
C MET A 89 62.43 5.38 -30.52
N LEU A 90 62.30 6.67 -30.17
CA LEU A 90 63.38 7.46 -29.58
C LEU A 90 63.75 6.93 -28.20
N GLU A 91 62.78 6.51 -27.37
CA GLU A 91 62.98 5.89 -26.05
C GLU A 91 63.72 4.57 -26.08
N LEU A 92 63.33 3.69 -27.00
CA LEU A 92 64.02 2.43 -27.20
C LEU A 92 65.38 2.59 -27.88
N GLY A 93 65.71 3.80 -28.37
CA GLY A 93 66.96 4.07 -29.09
C GLY A 93 67.07 3.32 -30.41
N GLN A 94 65.94 2.91 -30.98
CA GLN A 94 65.88 2.13 -32.23
C GLN A 94 65.94 3.03 -33.48
N MET A 95 65.71 4.33 -33.31
CA MET A 95 65.74 5.32 -34.40
C MET A 95 66.62 6.52 -34.03
N PRO A 96 67.48 6.99 -34.96
CA PRO A 96 67.80 6.41 -36.27
C PRO A 96 68.50 5.02 -36.16
N PRO A 97 68.47 4.16 -37.19
CA PRO A 97 69.13 2.86 -37.15
C PRO A 97 70.66 3.00 -37.11
N GLU A 98 71.37 1.94 -36.68
CA GLU A 98 72.83 1.98 -36.44
C GLU A 98 73.67 2.40 -37.66
N ASP A 99 73.15 2.14 -38.87
CA ASP A 99 73.78 2.46 -40.16
C ASP A 99 73.48 3.89 -40.67
N ALA A 100 72.60 4.62 -39.99
CA ALA A 100 72.27 6.01 -40.31
C ALA A 100 73.05 7.02 -39.42
N PRO A 101 73.17 8.29 -39.84
CA PRO A 101 73.74 9.34 -39.01
C PRO A 101 73.03 9.44 -37.65
N GLN A 102 73.79 9.38 -36.56
CA GLN A 102 73.25 9.44 -35.20
C GLN A 102 73.29 10.87 -34.65
N PRO A 103 72.23 11.34 -33.97
CA PRO A 103 72.28 12.57 -33.19
C PRO A 103 73.25 12.42 -32.01
N ASN A 104 73.90 13.52 -31.61
CA ASN A 104 74.69 13.50 -30.40
C ASN A 104 73.79 13.48 -29.13
N ALA A 105 74.36 13.18 -27.97
CA ALA A 105 73.60 13.04 -26.73
C ALA A 105 72.72 14.26 -26.36
N ALA A 106 73.17 15.48 -26.70
CA ALA A 106 72.38 16.69 -26.46
C ALA A 106 71.21 16.83 -27.45
N GLU A 107 71.42 16.45 -28.72
CA GLU A 107 70.37 16.45 -29.76
C GLU A 107 69.31 15.37 -29.48
N THR A 108 69.72 14.16 -29.10
CA THR A 108 68.79 13.08 -28.71
C THR A 108 67.94 13.47 -27.50
N LYS A 109 68.57 14.09 -26.49
CA LYS A 109 67.88 14.59 -25.31
C LYS A 109 66.87 15.68 -25.70
N LEU A 110 67.27 16.62 -26.53
CA LEU A 110 66.40 17.71 -27.01
C LEU A 110 65.17 17.17 -27.76
N LEU A 111 65.37 16.21 -28.67
CA LEU A 111 64.27 15.55 -29.40
C LEU A 111 63.29 14.88 -28.44
N ARG A 112 63.80 14.04 -27.52
CA ARG A 112 62.97 13.34 -26.53
C ARG A 112 62.17 14.32 -25.66
N GLU A 113 62.85 15.27 -25.04
CA GLU A 113 62.22 16.21 -24.10
C GLU A 113 61.20 17.12 -24.80
N TRP A 114 61.41 17.43 -26.08
CA TRP A 114 60.41 18.17 -26.84
C TRP A 114 59.18 17.32 -27.15
N VAL A 115 59.36 16.08 -27.63
CA VAL A 115 58.23 15.18 -27.93
C VAL A 115 57.43 14.89 -26.66
N GLU A 116 58.10 14.63 -25.54
CA GLU A 116 57.47 14.39 -24.24
C GLU A 116 56.67 15.62 -23.76
N ARG A 117 57.26 16.83 -23.79
CA ARG A 117 56.55 18.06 -23.43
C ARG A 117 55.37 18.34 -24.35
N TYR A 118 55.50 18.05 -25.64
CA TYR A 118 54.42 18.18 -26.61
C TYR A 118 53.27 17.22 -26.28
N LEU A 119 53.55 15.93 -26.06
CA LEU A 119 52.53 14.93 -25.72
C LEU A 119 51.84 15.27 -24.39
N HIS A 120 52.59 15.77 -23.39
CA HIS A 120 51.99 16.27 -22.15
C HIS A 120 51.11 17.50 -22.36
N ALA A 121 51.53 18.45 -23.21
CA ALA A 121 50.73 19.63 -23.52
C ALA A 121 49.43 19.26 -24.26
N GLU A 122 49.48 18.30 -25.18
CA GLU A 122 48.27 17.77 -25.84
C GLU A 122 47.36 17.05 -24.86
N ALA A 123 47.90 16.17 -24.02
CA ALA A 123 47.11 15.46 -23.00
C ALA A 123 46.43 16.45 -22.02
N ALA A 124 47.14 17.51 -21.61
CA ALA A 124 46.58 18.55 -20.77
C ALA A 124 45.53 19.41 -21.50
N ALA A 125 45.73 19.70 -22.80
CA ALA A 125 44.77 20.44 -23.61
C ALA A 125 43.48 19.64 -23.87
N ALA A 126 43.59 18.32 -24.00
CA ALA A 126 42.48 17.39 -24.12
C ALA A 126 41.88 16.95 -22.77
N ALA A 127 42.45 17.40 -21.64
CA ALA A 127 42.00 17.00 -20.32
C ALA A 127 40.54 17.42 -20.09
N GLY A 128 39.67 16.43 -19.84
CA GLY A 128 38.24 16.62 -19.64
C GLY A 128 37.38 16.33 -20.87
N ASP A 129 37.98 16.15 -22.05
CA ASP A 129 37.29 15.55 -23.20
C ASP A 129 37.47 14.02 -23.15
N PRO A 130 36.42 13.23 -22.84
CA PRO A 130 36.51 11.77 -22.84
C PRO A 130 36.64 11.18 -24.25
N GLY A 131 36.72 12.02 -25.28
CA GLY A 131 36.72 11.63 -26.67
C GLY A 131 35.31 11.33 -27.16
N ARG A 132 35.22 10.51 -28.21
CA ARG A 132 33.94 10.19 -28.84
C ARG A 132 33.10 9.32 -27.90
N VAL A 133 32.00 9.88 -27.40
CA VAL A 133 31.01 9.11 -26.64
C VAL A 133 30.28 8.14 -27.57
N VAL A 134 30.52 6.85 -27.37
CA VAL A 134 29.76 5.78 -28.04
C VAL A 134 28.41 5.61 -27.35
N LEU A 135 27.35 5.40 -28.13
CA LEU A 135 26.05 5.01 -27.57
C LEU A 135 26.23 3.66 -26.86
N ARG A 136 25.98 3.63 -25.56
CA ARG A 136 26.01 2.41 -24.75
C ARG A 136 24.60 2.01 -24.35
N ARG A 137 24.34 0.69 -24.36
CA ARG A 137 23.20 0.12 -23.64
C ARG A 137 23.52 0.02 -22.15
N LEU A 138 22.50 -0.27 -21.35
CA LEU A 138 22.72 -0.74 -19.97
C LEU A 138 23.36 -2.13 -20.02
N SER A 139 24.32 -2.36 -19.11
CA SER A 139 24.79 -3.71 -18.84
C SER A 139 23.64 -4.58 -18.30
N ASN A 140 23.79 -5.89 -18.32
CA ASN A 140 22.76 -6.82 -17.84
C ASN A 140 22.41 -6.53 -16.38
N VAL A 141 23.43 -6.29 -15.56
CA VAL A 141 23.27 -5.93 -14.15
C VAL A 141 22.60 -4.57 -13.97
N GLU A 142 22.96 -3.58 -14.79
CA GLU A 142 22.33 -2.26 -14.77
C GLU A 142 20.85 -2.34 -15.17
N LEU A 143 20.51 -3.13 -16.19
CA LEU A 143 19.14 -3.32 -16.64
C LEU A 143 18.28 -4.01 -15.58
N ASP A 144 18.77 -5.11 -15.00
CA ASP A 144 18.06 -5.85 -13.95
C ASP A 144 17.74 -4.95 -12.75
N ARG A 145 18.72 -4.15 -12.31
CA ARG A 145 18.52 -3.19 -11.21
C ARG A 145 17.55 -2.08 -11.59
N THR A 146 17.70 -1.51 -12.78
CA THR A 146 16.80 -0.45 -13.26
C THR A 146 15.36 -0.93 -13.31
N VAL A 147 15.12 -2.14 -13.82
CA VAL A 147 13.77 -2.72 -13.86
C VAL A 147 13.25 -2.99 -12.45
N ARG A 148 14.08 -3.52 -11.54
CA ARG A 148 13.70 -3.70 -10.14
C ARG A 148 13.34 -2.38 -9.46
N ASP A 149 14.12 -1.32 -9.67
CA ASP A 149 13.90 -0.02 -9.05
C ASP A 149 12.64 0.67 -9.59
N LEU A 150 12.35 0.53 -10.89
CA LEU A 150 11.16 1.10 -11.52
C LEU A 150 9.87 0.34 -11.19
N THR A 151 9.96 -0.98 -11.04
CA THR A 151 8.78 -1.85 -10.85
C THR A 151 8.55 -2.22 -9.39
N GLY A 152 9.58 -2.15 -8.54
CA GLY A 152 9.58 -2.71 -7.18
C GLY A 152 9.68 -4.25 -7.13
N VAL A 153 9.81 -4.92 -8.28
CA VAL A 153 9.76 -6.39 -8.38
C VAL A 153 11.06 -6.93 -8.97
N ASP A 154 11.59 -8.00 -8.38
CA ASP A 154 12.83 -8.64 -8.85
C ASP A 154 12.62 -9.58 -10.05
N LEU A 155 12.30 -9.01 -11.21
CA LEU A 155 12.01 -9.77 -12.43
C LEU A 155 13.27 -10.43 -13.03
N ARG A 156 14.41 -9.74 -12.99
CA ARG A 156 15.68 -10.14 -13.64
C ARG A 156 15.48 -10.50 -15.13
N PRO A 157 15.14 -9.52 -15.98
CA PRO A 157 14.91 -9.74 -17.42
C PRO A 157 16.12 -10.27 -18.18
N THR A 158 17.33 -10.11 -17.67
CA THR A 158 18.56 -10.45 -18.41
C THR A 158 19.05 -11.87 -18.20
N ARG A 159 18.30 -12.74 -17.50
CA ARG A 159 18.70 -14.13 -17.21
C ARG A 159 19.09 -14.95 -18.44
N GLU A 160 18.46 -14.69 -19.58
CA GLU A 160 18.73 -15.38 -20.83
C GLU A 160 19.58 -14.57 -21.82
N PHE A 161 20.14 -13.43 -21.36
CA PHE A 161 20.98 -12.60 -22.20
C PHE A 161 22.40 -13.22 -22.22
N PRO A 162 23.14 -13.06 -23.32
CA PRO A 162 24.59 -13.31 -23.31
C PRO A 162 25.26 -12.45 -22.23
N GLU A 163 26.35 -12.97 -21.67
CA GLU A 163 27.18 -12.19 -20.74
C GLU A 163 27.75 -10.94 -21.43
N ASP A 164 27.83 -9.85 -20.68
CA ASP A 164 28.46 -8.63 -21.18
C ASP A 164 29.96 -8.85 -21.33
N ALA A 165 30.48 -8.53 -22.52
CA ALA A 165 31.91 -8.56 -22.76
C ALA A 165 32.62 -7.51 -21.89
N ALA A 166 33.71 -7.91 -21.25
CA ALA A 166 34.64 -6.95 -20.68
C ALA A 166 35.46 -6.31 -21.82
N ALA A 167 35.70 -5.01 -21.74
CA ALA A 167 36.77 -4.40 -22.52
C ALA A 167 38.13 -5.01 -22.11
N GLY A 168 39.20 -4.74 -22.87
CA GLY A 168 40.56 -5.19 -22.50
C GLY A 168 40.97 -4.81 -21.07
N GLU A 169 40.34 -3.76 -20.52
CA GLU A 169 40.51 -3.22 -19.17
C GLU A 169 39.73 -3.98 -18.06
N GLY A 170 38.95 -5.02 -18.40
CA GLY A 170 38.20 -5.84 -17.44
C GLY A 170 36.83 -5.28 -16.99
N PHE A 171 36.43 -4.10 -17.46
CA PHE A 171 35.14 -3.49 -17.13
C PHE A 171 34.02 -3.90 -18.10
N THR A 172 32.89 -4.36 -17.58
CA THR A 172 31.71 -4.80 -18.34
C THR A 172 30.68 -3.70 -18.62
N ASN A 173 30.95 -2.46 -18.20
CA ASN A 173 30.12 -1.28 -18.48
C ASN A 173 30.74 -0.33 -19.53
N SER A 174 31.82 -0.75 -20.17
CA SER A 174 32.50 0.01 -21.22
C SER A 174 31.63 0.04 -22.48
N GLY A 175 31.27 1.23 -22.95
CA GLY A 175 30.36 1.38 -24.10
C GLY A 175 30.85 0.69 -25.38
N GLU A 176 32.16 0.65 -25.61
CA GLU A 176 32.76 -0.01 -26.77
C GLU A 176 32.62 -1.54 -26.76
N ALA A 177 32.53 -2.13 -25.56
CA ALA A 177 32.36 -3.57 -25.38
C ALA A 177 30.88 -4.01 -25.38
N LEU A 178 29.95 -3.08 -25.14
CA LEU A 178 28.51 -3.33 -25.07
C LEU A 178 27.83 -3.30 -26.44
N VAL A 179 28.27 -4.17 -27.35
CA VAL A 179 27.73 -4.28 -28.71
C VAL A 179 26.31 -4.88 -28.69
N MET A 180 25.46 -4.39 -29.61
CA MET A 180 24.10 -4.90 -29.82
C MET A 180 24.07 -5.84 -31.03
N SER A 181 23.76 -7.11 -30.81
CA SER A 181 23.51 -8.08 -31.89
C SER A 181 22.00 -8.19 -32.19
N PRO A 182 21.60 -8.63 -33.40
CA PRO A 182 20.19 -8.89 -33.70
C PRO A 182 19.53 -9.88 -32.74
N ALA A 183 20.26 -10.91 -32.31
CA ALA A 183 19.77 -11.90 -31.35
C ALA A 183 19.54 -11.28 -29.96
N LEU A 184 20.46 -10.44 -29.49
CA LEU A 184 20.30 -9.71 -28.24
C LEU A 184 19.11 -8.74 -28.31
N PHE A 185 18.92 -8.06 -29.43
CA PHE A 185 17.77 -7.18 -29.61
C PHE A 185 16.43 -7.93 -29.48
N SER A 186 16.32 -9.13 -30.06
CA SER A 186 15.14 -9.99 -29.87
C SER A 186 14.92 -10.34 -28.39
N LYS A 187 16.00 -10.68 -27.65
CA LYS A 187 15.92 -10.94 -26.20
C LYS A 187 15.44 -9.71 -25.41
N TYR A 188 15.81 -8.50 -25.80
CA TYR A 188 15.26 -7.27 -25.21
C TYR A 188 13.75 -7.13 -25.44
N LEU A 189 13.24 -7.47 -26.63
CA LEU A 189 11.80 -7.43 -26.92
C LEU A 189 11.01 -8.48 -26.14
N ASP A 190 11.57 -9.69 -26.02
CA ASP A 190 10.97 -10.75 -25.22
C ASP A 190 10.93 -10.38 -23.74
N ALA A 191 12.04 -9.85 -23.21
CA ALA A 191 12.11 -9.34 -21.85
C ALA A 191 11.14 -8.18 -21.61
N ALA A 192 10.98 -7.24 -22.56
CA ALA A 192 10.02 -6.16 -22.43
C ALA A 192 8.57 -6.68 -22.38
N ARG A 193 8.25 -7.72 -23.16
CA ARG A 193 6.93 -8.39 -23.11
C ARG A 193 6.70 -9.08 -21.77
N ASP A 194 7.71 -9.76 -21.26
CA ASP A 194 7.65 -10.42 -19.95
C ASP A 194 7.41 -9.40 -18.84
N ILE A 195 8.22 -8.33 -18.77
CA ILE A 195 8.01 -7.23 -17.82
C ILE A 195 6.60 -6.63 -17.93
N ALA A 196 6.09 -6.42 -19.14
CA ALA A 196 4.74 -5.90 -19.34
C ALA A 196 3.64 -6.85 -18.82
N ALA A 197 3.87 -8.16 -18.83
CA ALA A 197 2.92 -9.13 -18.27
C ALA A 197 2.77 -9.04 -16.74
N HIS A 198 3.77 -8.47 -16.06
CA HIS A 198 3.74 -8.19 -14.62
C HIS A 198 3.04 -6.87 -14.27
N ALA A 199 2.66 -6.05 -15.26
CA ALA A 199 1.98 -4.79 -15.02
C ALA A 199 0.49 -5.03 -14.71
N VAL A 200 0.04 -4.49 -13.58
CA VAL A 200 -1.36 -4.51 -13.14
C VAL A 200 -1.93 -3.11 -13.29
N LEU A 201 -2.89 -2.96 -14.19
CA LEU A 201 -3.57 -1.69 -14.42
C LEU A 201 -4.62 -1.45 -13.33
N LEU A 202 -4.56 -0.28 -12.71
CA LEU A 202 -5.48 0.19 -11.67
C LEU A 202 -6.35 1.33 -12.22
N PRO A 203 -7.51 1.62 -11.62
CA PRO A 203 -8.35 2.74 -12.04
C PRO A 203 -7.65 4.10 -12.05
N ASP A 204 -6.66 4.27 -11.17
CA ASP A 204 -5.92 5.52 -10.89
C ASP A 204 -4.43 5.43 -11.24
N GLY A 205 -3.97 4.33 -11.84
CA GLY A 205 -2.55 4.17 -12.19
C GLY A 205 -2.16 2.76 -12.61
N LEU A 206 -0.94 2.38 -12.26
CA LEU A 206 -0.41 1.02 -12.47
C LEU A 206 0.47 0.62 -11.29
N ARG A 207 0.51 -0.67 -11.02
CA ARG A 207 1.52 -1.30 -10.15
C ARG A 207 2.15 -2.48 -10.89
N PHE A 208 3.22 -3.04 -10.35
CA PHE A 208 3.76 -4.32 -10.80
C PHE A 208 3.53 -5.41 -9.74
N SER A 209 3.46 -6.65 -10.19
CA SER A 209 3.34 -7.85 -9.34
C SER A 209 4.42 -8.86 -9.72
N ALA A 210 4.83 -9.70 -8.78
CA ALA A 210 5.68 -10.86 -9.08
C ALA A 210 4.95 -11.94 -9.88
N ALA A 211 3.61 -11.91 -9.89
CA ALA A 211 2.77 -12.81 -10.66
C ALA A 211 2.27 -12.14 -11.96
N THR A 212 1.84 -12.97 -12.91
CA THR A 212 1.35 -12.54 -14.23
C THR A 212 -0.13 -12.87 -14.46
N THR A 213 -0.82 -13.45 -13.46
CA THR A 213 -2.21 -13.88 -13.57
C THR A 213 -3.16 -13.02 -12.73
N ARG A 214 -4.37 -12.81 -13.25
CA ARG A 214 -5.41 -12.03 -12.54
C ARG A 214 -5.85 -12.66 -11.22
N GLU A 215 -5.83 -13.99 -11.14
CA GLU A 215 -6.18 -14.71 -9.92
C GLU A 215 -5.16 -14.43 -8.83
N ASP A 216 -3.87 -14.50 -9.15
CA ASP A 216 -2.79 -14.20 -8.20
C ASP A 216 -2.86 -12.75 -7.74
N TRP A 217 -3.07 -11.79 -8.65
CA TRP A 217 -3.20 -10.38 -8.28
C TRP A 217 -4.38 -10.14 -7.33
N THR A 218 -5.48 -10.86 -7.52
CA THR A 218 -6.65 -10.81 -6.63
C THR A 218 -6.29 -11.39 -5.28
N ASN A 219 -5.61 -12.53 -5.25
CA ASN A 219 -5.19 -13.20 -4.02
C ASN A 219 -4.17 -12.37 -3.22
N GLU A 220 -3.24 -11.68 -3.89
CA GLU A 220 -2.30 -10.72 -3.27
C GLU A 220 -3.06 -9.62 -2.53
N ILE A 221 -3.98 -8.93 -3.21
CA ILE A 221 -4.76 -7.84 -2.63
C ILE A 221 -5.65 -8.37 -1.50
N LEU A 222 -6.26 -9.54 -1.68
CA LEU A 222 -7.05 -10.17 -0.61
C LEU A 222 -6.19 -10.56 0.59
N ALA A 223 -4.95 -10.99 0.38
CA ALA A 223 -4.02 -11.30 1.46
C ALA A 223 -3.63 -10.03 2.23
N GLU A 224 -3.30 -8.94 1.54
CA GLU A 224 -3.00 -7.64 2.15
C GLU A 224 -4.19 -7.11 2.96
N LEU A 225 -5.40 -7.17 2.39
CA LEU A 225 -6.63 -6.80 3.11
C LEU A 225 -6.84 -7.69 4.35
N ARG A 226 -6.64 -9.01 4.22
CA ARG A 226 -6.75 -9.94 5.35
C ARG A 226 -5.71 -9.66 6.43
N GLU A 227 -4.51 -9.22 6.08
CA GLU A 227 -3.48 -8.83 7.04
C GLU A 227 -3.91 -7.58 7.83
N ILE A 228 -4.40 -6.55 7.13
CA ILE A 228 -4.92 -5.32 7.74
C ILE A 228 -6.06 -5.62 8.70
N TYR A 229 -7.08 -6.38 8.26
CA TYR A 229 -8.24 -6.70 9.10
C TYR A 229 -7.95 -7.79 10.14
N GLY A 230 -7.00 -8.67 9.87
CA GLY A 230 -6.57 -9.73 10.78
C GLY A 230 -6.05 -9.19 12.10
N HIS A 231 -5.45 -7.99 12.10
CA HIS A 231 -5.04 -7.31 13.33
C HIS A 231 -6.20 -7.00 14.29
N TYR A 232 -7.41 -6.76 13.75
CA TYR A 232 -8.58 -6.32 14.51
C TYR A 232 -9.64 -7.41 14.71
N THR A 233 -9.44 -8.60 14.16
CA THR A 233 -10.45 -9.66 14.12
C THR A 233 -9.97 -10.94 14.80
N VAL A 234 -10.92 -11.80 15.16
CA VAL A 234 -10.69 -13.15 15.68
C VAL A 234 -11.09 -14.18 14.60
N GLU A 235 -11.30 -15.44 15.00
CA GLU A 235 -11.76 -16.50 14.11
C GLU A 235 -12.88 -16.05 13.16
N GLU A 236 -12.77 -16.47 11.90
CA GLU A 236 -13.70 -16.15 10.81
C GLU A 236 -13.84 -14.65 10.49
N GLY A 237 -12.88 -13.80 10.90
CA GLY A 237 -12.92 -12.36 10.63
C GLY A 237 -13.92 -11.59 11.48
N ARG A 238 -14.36 -12.17 12.61
CA ARG A 238 -15.30 -11.52 13.54
C ARG A 238 -14.57 -10.48 14.38
N LEU A 239 -15.21 -9.34 14.66
CA LEU A 239 -14.65 -8.36 15.59
C LEU A 239 -14.78 -8.87 17.04
N PRO A 240 -13.74 -8.74 17.88
CA PRO A 240 -13.78 -9.16 19.29
C PRO A 240 -14.59 -8.16 20.13
N LEU A 241 -15.91 -8.12 19.93
CA LEU A 241 -16.83 -7.15 20.52
C LEU A 241 -16.71 -7.04 22.04
N GLU A 242 -16.38 -8.14 22.71
CA GLU A 242 -16.09 -8.19 24.15
C GLU A 242 -15.01 -7.18 24.58
N ARG A 243 -13.91 -7.10 23.82
CA ARG A 243 -12.80 -6.19 24.10
C ARG A 243 -13.22 -4.73 23.93
N TYR A 244 -14.01 -4.43 22.89
CA TYR A 244 -14.54 -3.08 22.67
C TYR A 244 -15.48 -2.65 23.79
N LEU A 245 -16.42 -3.51 24.20
CA LEU A 245 -17.34 -3.21 25.29
C LEU A 245 -16.62 -3.05 26.63
N HIS A 246 -15.61 -3.86 26.90
CA HIS A 246 -14.78 -3.70 28.10
C HIS A 246 -14.08 -2.34 28.13
N VAL A 247 -13.47 -1.92 27.01
CA VAL A 247 -12.82 -0.60 26.89
C VAL A 247 -13.83 0.52 27.12
N LEU A 248 -14.99 0.49 26.42
CA LEU A 248 -16.00 1.54 26.55
C LEU A 248 -16.67 1.62 27.92
N LEU A 249 -16.83 0.49 28.61
CA LEU A 249 -17.36 0.47 29.98
C LEU A 249 -16.33 0.95 31.01
N SER A 250 -15.04 0.71 30.77
CA SER A 250 -13.97 1.12 31.70
C SER A 250 -13.59 2.59 31.52
N THR A 251 -13.55 3.07 30.28
CA THR A 251 -13.18 4.45 29.92
C THR A 251 -14.12 4.96 28.84
N LEU A 252 -14.98 5.92 29.20
CA LEU A 252 -15.81 6.62 28.23
C LEU A 252 -15.01 7.76 27.59
N PRO A 253 -14.76 7.71 26.27
CA PRO A 253 -14.10 8.81 25.58
C PRO A 253 -15.02 10.03 25.50
N GLN A 254 -14.42 11.22 25.55
CA GLN A 254 -15.11 12.51 25.39
C GLN A 254 -14.99 13.10 23.99
N GLY A 255 -14.22 12.48 23.09
CA GLY A 255 -14.08 12.89 21.69
C GLY A 255 -13.18 11.99 20.86
N GLU A 256 -13.08 12.27 19.57
CA GLU A 256 -12.38 11.42 18.58
C GLU A 256 -10.89 11.19 18.88
N ALA A 257 -10.19 12.21 19.39
CA ALA A 257 -8.77 12.09 19.72
C ALA A 257 -8.50 11.06 20.84
N GLU A 258 -9.40 10.97 21.82
CA GLU A 258 -9.31 9.97 22.90
C GLU A 258 -9.65 8.57 22.40
N ILE A 259 -10.62 8.46 21.47
CA ILE A 259 -10.98 7.18 20.84
C ILE A 259 -9.77 6.60 20.11
N GLN A 260 -9.05 7.41 19.32
CA GLN A 260 -7.86 6.96 18.61
C GLN A 260 -6.79 6.46 19.59
N GLY A 261 -6.50 7.22 20.64
CA GLY A 261 -5.52 6.82 21.66
C GLY A 261 -5.89 5.51 22.38
N LEU A 262 -7.18 5.33 22.74
CA LEU A 262 -7.68 4.10 23.35
C LEU A 262 -7.60 2.91 22.40
N ALA A 263 -7.93 3.13 21.13
CA ALA A 263 -7.88 2.10 20.11
C ALA A 263 -6.44 1.59 19.91
N ASP A 264 -5.48 2.51 19.77
CA ASP A 264 -4.06 2.19 19.61
C ASP A 264 -3.49 1.47 20.84
N GLN A 265 -3.85 1.92 22.05
CA GLN A 265 -3.41 1.29 23.31
C GLN A 265 -3.89 -0.16 23.43
N HIS A 266 -5.10 -0.46 22.95
CA HIS A 266 -5.73 -1.77 23.11
C HIS A 266 -5.67 -2.66 21.85
N GLY A 267 -5.05 -2.20 20.76
CA GLY A 267 -5.02 -2.91 19.48
C GLY A 267 -6.42 -3.13 18.91
N LEU A 268 -7.25 -2.08 18.94
CA LEU A 268 -8.64 -2.09 18.47
C LEU A 268 -8.80 -1.17 17.26
N SER A 269 -9.84 -1.40 16.45
CA SER A 269 -10.16 -0.51 15.34
C SER A 269 -10.79 0.77 15.86
N ALA A 270 -10.11 1.91 15.71
CA ALA A 270 -10.61 3.22 16.14
C ALA A 270 -11.97 3.54 15.51
N ARG A 271 -12.13 3.27 14.21
CA ARG A 271 -13.40 3.47 13.48
C ARG A 271 -14.55 2.66 14.09
N TYR A 272 -14.29 1.40 14.44
CA TYR A 272 -15.33 0.55 15.04
C TYR A 272 -15.63 0.96 16.47
N LEU A 273 -14.60 1.32 17.25
CA LEU A 273 -14.74 1.83 18.61
C LEU A 273 -15.58 3.12 18.63
N GLN A 274 -15.31 4.05 17.72
CA GLN A 274 -16.10 5.27 17.51
C GLN A 274 -17.55 4.94 17.19
N THR A 275 -17.78 4.06 16.21
CA THR A 275 -19.15 3.66 15.81
C THR A 275 -19.93 3.07 16.98
N LEU A 276 -19.30 2.21 17.79
CA LEU A 276 -19.91 1.63 18.98
C LEU A 276 -20.17 2.68 20.06
N TRP A 277 -19.24 3.61 20.29
CA TRP A 277 -19.41 4.68 21.26
C TRP A 277 -20.56 5.62 20.86
N GLU A 278 -20.62 6.06 19.60
CA GLU A 278 -21.74 6.88 19.09
C GLU A 278 -23.07 6.15 19.25
N LEU A 279 -23.11 4.85 18.94
CA LEU A 279 -24.31 4.02 19.06
C LEU A 279 -24.74 3.80 20.51
N LEU A 280 -23.83 3.61 21.46
CA LEU A 280 -24.16 3.23 22.84
C LEU A 280 -24.23 4.43 23.81
N ALA A 281 -23.34 5.40 23.63
CA ALA A 281 -23.20 6.57 24.49
C ALA A 281 -23.72 7.87 23.85
N GLY A 282 -23.58 8.02 22.52
CA GLY A 282 -23.93 9.24 21.78
C GLY A 282 -25.41 9.64 21.90
N GLU A 283 -25.74 10.91 21.63
CA GLU A 283 -27.09 11.45 21.87
C GLU A 283 -28.12 11.14 20.77
N GLN A 284 -27.68 10.89 19.53
CA GLN A 284 -28.54 10.62 18.36
C GLN A 284 -27.86 9.69 17.33
N PRO A 285 -28.64 8.99 16.47
CA PRO A 285 -30.10 8.80 16.52
C PRO A 285 -30.49 7.69 17.51
N ARG A 286 -31.63 7.88 18.19
CA ARG A 286 -32.23 6.83 19.03
C ARG A 286 -32.94 5.84 18.13
N LEU A 287 -32.31 4.69 17.88
CA LEU A 287 -32.97 3.56 17.23
C LEU A 287 -33.78 2.82 18.31
N PRO A 288 -35.11 2.71 18.21
CA PRO A 288 -35.94 2.07 19.24
C PRO A 288 -35.46 0.66 19.60
N LEU A 289 -35.02 -0.09 18.58
CA LEU A 289 -34.49 -1.46 18.72
C LEU A 289 -33.20 -1.57 19.54
N VAL A 290 -32.45 -0.48 19.70
CA VAL A 290 -31.14 -0.46 20.40
C VAL A 290 -31.22 0.35 21.70
N GLU A 291 -32.35 1.01 22.00
CA GLU A 291 -32.46 1.88 23.17
C GLU A 291 -32.40 1.09 24.48
N SER A 292 -32.94 -0.13 24.54
CA SER A 292 -32.77 -1.02 25.71
C SER A 292 -31.29 -1.30 26.01
N LEU A 293 -30.51 -1.56 24.96
CA LEU A 293 -29.07 -1.81 25.05
C LEU A 293 -28.32 -0.56 25.50
N ARG A 294 -28.68 0.61 24.96
CA ARG A 294 -28.11 1.93 25.32
C ARG A 294 -28.37 2.26 26.79
N LEU A 295 -29.60 2.09 27.26
CA LEU A 295 -29.99 2.33 28.65
C LEU A 295 -29.21 1.41 29.60
N ARG A 296 -29.10 0.12 29.27
CA ARG A 296 -28.33 -0.84 30.07
C ARG A 296 -26.84 -0.50 30.09
N PHE A 297 -26.27 -0.14 28.94
CA PHE A 297 -24.87 0.29 28.85
C PHE A 297 -24.62 1.52 29.74
N ARG A 298 -25.45 2.56 29.64
CA ARG A 298 -25.35 3.78 30.47
C ARG A 298 -25.52 3.48 31.96
N GLN A 299 -26.42 2.57 32.32
CA GLN A 299 -26.58 2.12 33.70
C GLN A 299 -25.29 1.47 34.23
N PHE A 300 -24.63 0.62 33.45
CA PHE A 300 -23.38 -0.02 33.84
C PHE A 300 -22.22 0.99 33.97
N VAL A 301 -22.13 1.95 33.05
CA VAL A 301 -21.18 3.07 33.17
C VAL A 301 -21.40 3.85 34.47
N GLN A 302 -22.65 4.21 34.79
CA GLN A 302 -22.97 4.97 36.01
C GLN A 302 -22.60 4.17 37.27
N GLN A 303 -22.87 2.86 37.29
CA GLN A 303 -22.50 1.98 38.40
C GLN A 303 -20.98 1.91 38.59
N ALA A 304 -20.21 1.85 37.50
CA ALA A 304 -18.75 1.85 37.53
C ALA A 304 -18.19 3.20 38.05
N SER A 305 -18.81 4.33 37.67
CA SER A 305 -18.43 5.66 38.14
C SER A 305 -18.63 5.83 39.65
N VAL A 306 -19.75 5.33 40.20
CA VAL A 306 -20.07 5.44 41.65
C VAL A 306 -19.12 4.60 42.50
N GLN A 307 -18.56 3.51 41.98
CA GLN A 307 -17.73 2.57 42.73
C GLN A 307 -16.22 2.91 42.69
N THR A 308 -15.85 4.12 42.24
CA THR A 308 -14.50 4.71 42.21
C THR A 308 -13.36 3.70 42.09
N GLY A 309 -13.07 3.25 40.87
CA GLY A 309 -11.86 2.49 40.56
C GLY A 309 -12.03 0.98 40.35
N LYS A 310 -13.25 0.44 40.30
CA LYS A 310 -13.49 -0.94 39.86
C LYS A 310 -13.66 -1.00 38.34
N GLN A 311 -12.87 -1.86 37.70
CA GLN A 311 -13.06 -2.25 36.30
C GLN A 311 -14.46 -2.89 36.12
N PRO A 312 -15.09 -2.75 34.94
CA PRO A 312 -16.33 -3.44 34.66
C PRO A 312 -16.15 -4.95 34.85
N THR A 313 -17.15 -5.58 35.43
CA THR A 313 -17.12 -7.02 35.66
C THR A 313 -17.37 -7.78 34.35
N GLU A 314 -16.75 -8.95 34.18
CA GLU A 314 -17.03 -9.85 33.05
C GLU A 314 -18.53 -10.13 32.89
N VAL A 315 -19.28 -10.14 34.00
CA VAL A 315 -20.74 -10.30 34.02
C VAL A 315 -21.46 -9.17 33.28
N GLN A 316 -21.05 -7.91 33.45
CA GLN A 316 -21.67 -6.77 32.76
C GLN A 316 -21.41 -6.83 31.26
N VAL A 317 -20.18 -7.16 30.86
CA VAL A 317 -19.81 -7.31 29.44
C VAL A 317 -20.58 -8.48 28.82
N ALA A 318 -20.64 -9.63 29.49
CA ALA A 318 -21.39 -10.80 29.03
C ALA A 318 -22.88 -10.52 28.84
N ALA A 319 -23.50 -9.75 29.74
CA ALA A 319 -24.91 -9.36 29.63
C ALA A 319 -25.20 -8.51 28.38
N LEU A 320 -24.33 -7.54 28.07
CA LEU A 320 -24.45 -6.74 26.84
C LEU A 320 -24.22 -7.60 25.59
N LEU A 321 -23.20 -8.46 25.60
CA LEU A 321 -22.91 -9.36 24.48
C LEU A 321 -24.06 -10.33 24.19
N GLN A 322 -24.76 -10.80 25.23
CA GLN A 322 -25.92 -11.67 25.06
C GLN A 322 -27.06 -10.93 24.38
N GLU A 323 -27.37 -9.70 24.82
CA GLU A 323 -28.42 -8.87 24.21
C GLU A 323 -28.09 -8.54 22.75
N ILE A 324 -26.84 -8.16 22.45
CA ILE A 324 -26.40 -7.91 21.07
C ILE A 324 -26.54 -9.17 20.21
N ARG A 325 -26.16 -10.35 20.71
CA ARG A 325 -26.30 -11.61 19.98
C ARG A 325 -27.75 -11.97 19.67
N LEU A 326 -28.67 -11.73 20.61
CA LEU A 326 -30.11 -11.95 20.38
C LEU A 326 -30.61 -11.03 19.26
N TRP A 327 -30.28 -9.75 19.30
CA TRP A 327 -30.65 -8.82 18.24
C TRP A 327 -30.00 -9.18 16.90
N GLN A 328 -28.73 -9.61 16.88
CA GLN A 328 -28.08 -10.04 15.64
C GLN A 328 -28.81 -11.21 14.96
N GLN A 329 -29.38 -12.13 15.73
CA GLN A 329 -30.15 -13.27 15.19
C GLN A 329 -31.51 -12.86 14.64
N GLU A 330 -32.13 -11.82 15.21
CA GLU A 330 -33.42 -11.32 14.73
C GLU A 330 -33.28 -10.36 13.54
N LEU A 331 -32.23 -9.54 13.52
CA LEU A 331 -31.99 -8.52 12.50
C LEU A 331 -31.25 -9.05 11.26
N TRP A 332 -30.56 -10.19 11.38
CA TRP A 332 -29.72 -10.69 10.30
C TRP A 332 -29.86 -12.20 10.13
N ARG A 333 -29.89 -12.61 8.86
CA ARG A 333 -29.67 -14.00 8.46
C ARG A 333 -28.25 -14.13 7.93
N TYR A 334 -27.49 -15.05 8.51
CA TYR A 334 -26.15 -15.39 8.05
C TYR A 334 -26.21 -16.64 7.18
N ASN A 335 -25.71 -16.54 5.95
CA ASN A 335 -25.53 -17.64 5.01
C ASN A 335 -24.07 -18.12 5.03
N THR A 336 -23.83 -19.37 4.61
CA THR A 336 -22.49 -19.91 4.45
C THR A 336 -21.73 -19.18 3.34
N VAL A 337 -20.51 -18.73 3.63
CA VAL A 337 -19.60 -18.10 2.66
C VAL A 337 -19.27 -19.10 1.55
N GLY A 338 -19.44 -18.72 0.28
CA GLY A 338 -19.12 -19.55 -0.89
C GLY A 338 -20.31 -19.99 -1.74
N HIS A 339 -21.54 -19.71 -1.33
CA HIS A 339 -22.70 -19.75 -2.23
C HIS A 339 -22.83 -18.40 -2.96
N PHE A 340 -23.47 -18.38 -4.14
CA PHE A 340 -23.80 -17.15 -4.91
C PHE A 340 -24.77 -16.18 -4.17
N LYS A 341 -24.90 -16.29 -2.85
CA LYS A 341 -25.75 -15.46 -2.00
C LYS A 341 -24.89 -14.59 -1.10
N THR A 342 -25.43 -13.44 -0.72
CA THR A 342 -24.82 -12.56 0.27
C THR A 342 -24.65 -13.31 1.59
N TRP A 343 -23.45 -13.23 2.18
CA TRP A 343 -23.16 -13.82 3.49
C TRP A 343 -24.10 -13.29 4.57
N GLN A 344 -24.45 -12.01 4.53
CA GLN A 344 -25.32 -11.38 5.51
C GLN A 344 -26.54 -10.76 4.80
N GLU A 345 -27.74 -11.20 5.18
CA GLU A 345 -29.02 -10.68 4.67
C GLU A 345 -29.78 -9.98 5.80
N PRO A 346 -30.22 -8.72 5.61
CA PRO A 346 -31.01 -8.02 6.62
C PRO A 346 -32.40 -8.65 6.74
N ARG A 347 -32.90 -8.71 7.97
CA ARG A 347 -34.27 -9.06 8.31
C ARG A 347 -34.89 -7.86 9.02
N ASP A 348 -36.00 -7.36 8.48
CA ASP A 348 -36.75 -6.30 9.13
C ASP A 348 -37.62 -6.91 10.25
N PRO A 349 -37.36 -6.60 11.52
CA PRO A 349 -38.19 -7.08 12.62
C PRO A 349 -39.48 -6.25 12.76
N LEU A 350 -39.58 -5.08 12.11
CA LEU A 350 -40.71 -4.18 12.23
C LEU A 350 -41.84 -4.68 11.34
N LEU A 351 -42.93 -5.10 11.99
CA LEU A 351 -44.13 -5.57 11.33
C LEU A 351 -45.29 -4.64 11.68
N ASP A 352 -46.06 -4.21 10.68
CA ASP A 352 -47.27 -3.39 10.89
C ASP A 352 -48.38 -4.15 11.66
N GLY A 353 -48.25 -5.47 11.77
CA GLY A 353 -49.14 -6.30 12.58
C GLY A 353 -48.70 -7.75 12.64
N GLN A 354 -48.93 -8.40 13.77
CA GLN A 354 -48.59 -9.80 14.00
C GLN A 354 -49.81 -10.58 14.48
N ARG A 355 -50.08 -11.73 13.83
CA ARG A 355 -51.09 -12.68 14.34
C ARG A 355 -50.50 -13.47 15.49
N LEU A 356 -51.05 -13.28 16.69
CA LEU A 356 -50.71 -14.07 17.86
C LEU A 356 -51.67 -15.26 17.98
N SER A 357 -51.10 -16.46 18.14
CA SER A 357 -51.85 -17.70 18.34
C SER A 357 -51.26 -18.43 19.54
N LEU A 358 -52.08 -18.65 20.56
CA LEU A 358 -51.69 -19.30 21.80
C LEU A 358 -52.56 -20.54 21.99
N THR A 359 -51.94 -21.69 22.21
CA THR A 359 -52.66 -22.93 22.55
C THR A 359 -53.05 -22.87 24.02
N ILE A 360 -54.35 -23.00 24.31
CA ILE A 360 -54.83 -23.10 25.69
C ILE A 360 -54.51 -24.52 26.19
N PRO A 361 -53.67 -24.68 27.23
CA PRO A 361 -53.30 -26.00 27.73
C PRO A 361 -54.52 -26.74 28.28
N ALA A 362 -54.63 -28.03 27.97
CA ALA A 362 -55.76 -28.88 28.37
C ALA A 362 -55.82 -29.15 29.88
N ASP A 363 -54.70 -28.96 30.58
CA ASP A 363 -54.48 -29.42 31.96
C ASP A 363 -54.46 -28.28 32.98
N ALA A 364 -55.29 -27.25 32.78
CA ALA A 364 -55.51 -26.23 33.79
C ALA A 364 -56.17 -26.89 35.01
N SER A 365 -55.39 -27.14 36.05
CA SER A 365 -55.77 -27.86 37.29
C SER A 365 -56.79 -27.10 38.17
N GLY A 366 -57.51 -26.14 37.58
CA GLY A 366 -58.49 -25.29 38.24
C GLY A 366 -59.60 -24.84 37.26
N PRO A 367 -60.72 -24.31 37.78
CA PRO A 367 -61.91 -24.02 36.98
C PRO A 367 -61.75 -22.87 35.97
N ASN A 368 -60.64 -22.13 36.02
CA ASN A 368 -60.43 -20.90 35.25
C ASN A 368 -59.09 -20.93 34.52
N VAL A 369 -59.10 -20.56 33.24
CA VAL A 369 -57.89 -20.23 32.45
C VAL A 369 -57.80 -18.70 32.35
N VAL A 370 -56.71 -18.11 32.84
CA VAL A 370 -56.47 -16.66 32.77
C VAL A 370 -55.45 -16.37 31.69
N VAL A 371 -55.86 -15.61 30.66
CA VAL A 371 -54.96 -15.11 29.61
C VAL A 371 -54.76 -13.61 29.83
N ARG A 372 -53.50 -13.17 29.88
CA ARG A 372 -53.13 -11.76 29.99
C ARG A 372 -52.38 -11.34 28.73
N LEU A 373 -52.79 -10.22 28.15
CA LEU A 373 -52.08 -9.56 27.06
C LEU A 373 -51.41 -8.32 27.62
N TRP A 374 -50.12 -8.16 27.31
CA TRP A 374 -49.33 -6.99 27.69
C TRP A 374 -48.58 -6.49 26.46
N ALA A 375 -48.44 -5.18 26.36
CA ALA A 375 -47.60 -4.52 25.38
C ALA A 375 -46.73 -3.47 26.09
N GLY A 376 -45.48 -3.35 25.65
CA GLY A 376 -44.53 -2.34 26.10
C GLY A 376 -44.42 -1.16 25.13
N THR A 377 -43.50 -0.24 25.43
CA THR A 377 -43.25 1.04 24.72
C THR A 377 -42.39 0.89 23.46
N ALA A 378 -42.35 -0.29 22.84
CA ALA A 378 -41.42 -0.60 21.74
C ALA A 378 -39.92 -0.28 22.01
N GLY A 379 -39.54 -0.03 23.27
CA GLY A 379 -38.18 0.30 23.71
C GLY A 379 -37.83 1.78 23.78
N ASP A 380 -38.70 2.72 23.37
CA ASP A 380 -38.34 4.15 23.34
C ASP A 380 -38.81 4.96 24.56
N ASP A 381 -39.57 4.31 25.47
CA ASP A 381 -40.19 4.92 26.65
C ASP A 381 -41.02 6.18 26.33
N GLY A 382 -41.48 6.32 25.09
CA GLY A 382 -42.28 7.44 24.61
C GLY A 382 -43.70 7.40 25.16
N GLU A 383 -44.25 8.57 25.48
CA GLU A 383 -45.70 8.70 25.65
C GLU A 383 -46.38 8.73 24.28
N GLY A 384 -47.41 7.89 24.07
CA GLY A 384 -48.24 7.93 22.86
C GLY A 384 -48.33 6.62 22.07
N ASP A 385 -47.65 5.55 22.52
CA ASP A 385 -47.74 4.25 21.86
C ASP A 385 -49.15 3.64 21.95
N LEU A 386 -49.65 3.20 20.79
CA LEU A 386 -50.97 2.59 20.66
C LEU A 386 -50.84 1.17 20.15
N VAL A 387 -51.13 0.20 21.03
CA VAL A 387 -51.29 -1.20 20.63
C VAL A 387 -52.76 -1.52 20.43
N LEU A 388 -53.09 -1.93 19.20
CA LEU A 388 -54.45 -2.26 18.82
C LEU A 388 -54.64 -3.77 18.67
N TRP A 389 -55.24 -4.39 19.70
CA TRP A 389 -55.63 -5.79 19.67
C TRP A 389 -56.90 -5.97 18.83
N ARG A 390 -56.80 -6.66 17.69
CA ARG A 390 -57.93 -6.89 16.77
C ARG A 390 -58.33 -8.36 16.71
N ALA A 391 -59.64 -8.61 16.55
CA ALA A 391 -60.20 -9.91 16.21
C ALA A 391 -59.79 -11.09 17.12
N ALA A 392 -59.72 -10.86 18.44
CA ALA A 392 -59.51 -11.91 19.44
C ALA A 392 -60.59 -13.00 19.31
N ARG A 393 -60.15 -14.26 19.18
CA ARG A 393 -61.04 -15.39 18.88
C ARG A 393 -60.49 -16.72 19.40
N PHE A 394 -61.40 -17.64 19.65
CA PHE A 394 -61.12 -19.02 20.03
C PHE A 394 -61.41 -19.93 18.84
N GLU A 395 -60.44 -20.75 18.47
CA GLU A 395 -60.52 -21.71 17.37
C GLU A 395 -60.31 -23.12 17.96
N ALA A 396 -61.16 -24.07 17.56
CA ALA A 396 -61.02 -25.49 17.93
C ALA A 396 -61.36 -26.38 16.73
N PRO A 397 -60.64 -27.50 16.51
CA PRO A 397 -60.88 -28.39 15.38
C PRO A 397 -62.35 -28.85 15.33
N GLY A 398 -62.98 -28.72 14.16
CA GLY A 398 -64.37 -29.13 13.94
C GLY A 398 -65.44 -28.28 14.63
N ARG A 399 -65.07 -27.13 15.24
CA ARG A 399 -66.00 -26.19 15.86
C ARG A 399 -65.98 -24.83 15.15
N PRO A 400 -67.10 -24.09 15.13
CA PRO A 400 -67.10 -22.74 14.60
C PRO A 400 -66.23 -21.81 15.46
N THR A 401 -65.56 -20.87 14.81
CA THR A 401 -64.74 -19.86 15.47
C THR A 401 -65.59 -18.95 16.36
N LEU A 402 -65.19 -18.79 17.62
CA LEU A 402 -65.89 -17.95 18.60
C LEU A 402 -65.11 -16.66 18.83
N LEU A 403 -65.68 -15.50 18.52
CA LEU A 403 -65.05 -14.22 18.85
C LEU A 403 -65.12 -13.98 20.37
N ALA A 404 -64.05 -13.43 20.94
CA ALA A 404 -63.98 -13.16 22.38
C ALA A 404 -65.10 -12.20 22.84
N ARG A 405 -65.52 -11.27 21.97
CA ARG A 405 -66.64 -10.34 22.23
C ARG A 405 -67.99 -11.04 22.40
N ASP A 406 -68.16 -12.22 21.80
CA ASP A 406 -69.42 -12.97 21.80
C ASP A 406 -69.50 -13.97 22.96
N LEU A 407 -68.36 -14.22 23.64
CA LEU A 407 -68.25 -15.16 24.74
C LEU A 407 -69.23 -14.88 25.89
N PRO A 408 -69.41 -13.64 26.40
CA PRO A 408 -70.35 -13.37 27.50
C PRO A 408 -71.79 -13.74 27.13
N ARG A 409 -72.23 -13.40 25.91
CA ARG A 409 -73.56 -13.72 25.41
C ARG A 409 -73.77 -15.23 25.30
N LEU A 410 -72.77 -15.95 24.80
CA LEU A 410 -72.83 -17.41 24.68
C LEU A 410 -72.90 -18.08 26.05
N VAL A 411 -72.09 -17.62 27.02
CA VAL A 411 -72.10 -18.14 28.41
C VAL A 411 -73.48 -17.95 29.04
N HIS A 412 -74.08 -16.76 28.90
CA HIS A 412 -75.45 -16.51 29.38
C HIS A 412 -76.47 -17.45 28.73
N LEU A 413 -76.39 -17.64 27.42
CA LEU A 413 -77.30 -18.53 26.70
C LEU A 413 -77.14 -19.99 27.14
N LEU A 414 -75.90 -20.47 27.33
CA LEU A 414 -75.63 -21.81 27.84
C LEU A 414 -76.12 -21.99 29.28
N GLN A 415 -75.95 -21.00 30.15
CA GLN A 415 -76.49 -21.02 31.51
C GLN A 415 -78.02 -21.08 31.51
N ALA A 416 -78.68 -20.29 30.65
CA ALA A 416 -80.13 -20.30 30.50
C ALA A 416 -80.63 -21.66 29.98
N LEU A 417 -80.02 -22.19 28.91
CA LEU A 417 -80.35 -23.51 28.38
C LEU A 417 -80.13 -24.62 29.42
N ARG A 418 -79.03 -24.56 30.18
CA ARG A 418 -78.76 -25.50 31.26
C ARG A 418 -79.84 -25.42 32.33
N ALA A 419 -80.23 -24.22 32.75
CA ALA A 419 -81.31 -24.04 33.73
C ALA A 419 -82.65 -24.59 33.21
N THR A 420 -83.00 -24.32 31.95
CA THR A 420 -84.23 -24.85 31.32
C THR A 420 -84.20 -26.38 31.15
N ALA A 421 -83.06 -26.94 30.75
CA ALA A 421 -82.90 -28.38 30.62
C ALA A 421 -83.01 -29.07 31.98
N LEU A 422 -82.35 -28.51 33.02
CA LEU A 422 -82.45 -29.01 34.39
C LEU A 422 -83.88 -28.92 34.94
N SER A 423 -84.63 -27.86 34.64
CA SER A 423 -86.03 -27.75 35.08
C SER A 423 -86.95 -28.77 34.42
N ARG A 424 -86.60 -29.28 33.24
CA ARG A 424 -87.35 -30.32 32.49
C ARG A 424 -86.88 -31.75 32.75
N THR A 425 -85.95 -31.95 33.70
CA THR A 425 -85.36 -33.26 33.98
C THR A 425 -86.42 -34.31 34.30
N SER A 426 -87.46 -33.97 35.06
CA SER A 426 -88.59 -34.87 35.37
C SER A 426 -89.32 -35.35 34.11
N ASP A 427 -89.58 -34.42 33.19
CA ASP A 427 -90.33 -34.70 31.95
C ASP A 427 -89.52 -35.60 31.02
N TYR A 428 -88.20 -35.37 30.94
CA TYR A 428 -87.29 -36.23 30.18
C TYR A 428 -87.18 -37.63 30.78
N LEU A 429 -87.12 -37.76 32.11
CA LEU A 429 -87.08 -39.06 32.79
C LEU A 429 -88.39 -39.84 32.62
N ALA A 430 -89.55 -39.16 32.66
CA ALA A 430 -90.85 -39.77 32.42
C ALA A 430 -90.98 -40.31 30.98
N LEU A 431 -90.53 -39.54 29.99
CA LEU A 431 -90.48 -39.97 28.59
C LEU A 431 -89.53 -41.16 28.39
N ALA A 432 -88.36 -41.15 29.02
CA ALA A 432 -87.41 -42.26 28.93
C ALA A 432 -87.96 -43.56 29.55
N ALA A 433 -88.69 -43.47 30.67
CA ALA A 433 -89.36 -44.61 31.29
C ALA A 433 -90.48 -45.17 30.41
N ALA A 434 -91.23 -44.31 29.70
CA ALA A 434 -92.29 -44.72 28.79
C ALA A 434 -91.78 -45.42 27.52
N CYS A 435 -90.53 -45.19 27.10
CA CYS A 435 -89.91 -45.86 25.96
C CYS A 435 -89.25 -47.21 26.29
N GLN A 436 -89.16 -47.60 27.58
CA GLN A 436 -88.64 -48.91 28.02
C GLN A 436 -89.74 -49.97 28.24
N GLN A 437 -91.01 -49.57 28.08
CA GLN A 437 -92.16 -50.48 27.99
C GLN A 437 -92.52 -50.66 26.51
#